data_AF-A0A2T1NE90-F1
#
_entry.id   AF-A0A2T1NE90-F1
#
_cell.length_a   1.000
_cell.length_b   1.000
_cell.length_c   1.000
_cell.angle_alpha   90.00
_cell.angle_beta   90.00
_cell.angle_gamma   90.00
#
_symmetry.space_group_name_H-M   'P 1'
#
loop_
_entity.id
_entity.type
_entity.pdbx_description
1 polymer ?
#
loop_
_entity_poly.entity_id
_entity_poly.type
_entity_poly.pdbx_seq_one_letter_code
_entity_poly.pdbx_strand_id
1 'polypeptide(L)'
;MKYTLIILTLLLTFSFKVKAQETDLKIVCNESTKKDPEYSDDIIIKTCEFKNHLFKSTGIADYKGRYSYKYELFQIDKKDTIKVKNSDFFNQKAIRLEKLINQKLKTGYESNSKIPEISDCMKWIDFRYYELNEFGISFTDKNQVEFSVDYGIGSACFNISSSSIILELSEIEKYLK
;
A
#
# COMPACT_ATOMS: atom_id res chain seq x y z
N MET A 1 54.13 -36.55 -48.22
CA MET A 1 53.96 -35.92 -46.90
C MET A 1 52.65 -35.15 -46.89
N LYS A 2 51.62 -35.67 -46.19
CA LYS A 2 50.30 -35.03 -46.07
C LYS A 2 50.14 -34.55 -44.64
N TYR A 3 50.03 -33.24 -44.43
CA TYR A 3 49.58 -32.65 -43.18
C TYR A 3 48.06 -32.53 -43.24
N THR A 4 47.36 -33.15 -42.29
CA THR A 4 45.93 -32.91 -42.08
C THR A 4 45.81 -32.22 -40.73
N LEU A 5 45.60 -30.90 -40.76
CA LEU A 5 45.39 -30.07 -39.57
C LEU A 5 43.90 -30.06 -39.27
N ILE A 6 43.48 -30.71 -38.17
CA ILE A 6 42.10 -30.66 -37.68
C ILE A 6 42.01 -29.49 -36.70
N ILE A 7 41.29 -28.43 -37.08
CA ILE A 7 40.98 -27.30 -36.21
C ILE A 7 39.70 -27.64 -35.44
N LEU A 8 39.84 -27.88 -34.14
CA LEU A 8 38.73 -28.09 -33.21
C LEU A 8 38.28 -26.72 -32.69
N THR A 9 37.16 -26.20 -33.21
CA THR A 9 36.55 -24.97 -32.71
C THR A 9 35.71 -25.26 -31.47
N LEU A 10 36.23 -24.87 -30.31
CA LEU A 10 35.53 -24.92 -29.03
C LEU A 10 34.51 -23.77 -28.95
N LEU A 11 33.23 -24.06 -29.16
CA LEU A 11 32.13 -23.11 -28.94
C LEU A 11 31.87 -22.98 -27.43
N LEU A 12 32.51 -21.99 -26.80
CA LEU A 12 32.16 -21.52 -25.46
C LEU A 12 30.78 -20.86 -25.50
N THR A 13 29.73 -21.61 -25.16
CA THR A 13 28.40 -21.05 -24.92
C THR A 13 28.43 -20.25 -23.62
N PHE A 14 28.77 -18.97 -23.70
CA PHE A 14 28.51 -18.02 -22.64
C PHE A 14 26.98 -17.93 -22.46
N SER A 15 26.46 -18.67 -21.48
CA SER A 15 25.13 -18.42 -20.94
C SER A 15 25.17 -17.08 -20.23
N PHE A 16 24.99 -16.00 -20.98
CA PHE A 16 24.58 -14.73 -20.41
C PHE A 16 23.23 -14.98 -19.73
N LYS A 17 23.25 -15.11 -18.40
CA LYS A 17 22.05 -14.88 -17.61
C LYS A 17 21.62 -13.47 -17.98
N VAL A 18 20.59 -13.36 -18.81
CA VAL A 18 19.86 -12.12 -19.04
C VAL A 18 19.39 -11.70 -17.66
N LYS A 19 20.11 -10.75 -17.06
CA LYS A 19 19.69 -10.10 -15.83
C LYS A 19 18.39 -9.43 -16.24
N ALA A 20 17.26 -9.98 -15.79
CA ALA A 20 15.97 -9.38 -15.98
C ALA A 20 16.13 -7.91 -15.60
N GLN A 21 15.82 -7.03 -16.55
CA GLN A 21 15.80 -5.60 -16.31
C GLN A 21 14.78 -5.39 -15.20
N GLU A 22 15.27 -5.11 -14.01
CA GLU A 22 14.46 -4.71 -12.87
C GLU A 22 13.72 -3.47 -13.35
N THR A 23 12.45 -3.66 -13.73
CA THR A 23 11.58 -2.55 -14.10
C THR A 23 11.47 -1.73 -12.83
N ASP A 24 12.21 -0.63 -12.76
CA ASP A 24 12.24 0.28 -11.64
C ASP A 24 10.79 0.57 -11.25
N LEU A 25 10.37 0.02 -10.11
CA LEU A 25 9.02 0.15 -9.59
C LEU A 25 8.86 1.58 -9.07
N LYS A 26 8.82 2.52 -10.00
CA LYS A 26 8.84 3.94 -9.69
C LYS A 26 7.45 4.39 -9.27
N ILE A 27 7.30 4.61 -7.98
CA ILE A 27 6.15 5.32 -7.42
C ILE A 27 6.47 6.81 -7.47
N VAL A 28 5.54 7.61 -7.99
CA VAL A 28 5.67 9.08 -8.01
C VAL A 28 4.60 9.66 -7.12
N CYS A 29 4.98 10.17 -5.95
CA CYS A 29 4.07 10.82 -5.02
C CYS A 29 4.21 12.34 -5.06
N ASN A 30 3.08 13.03 -4.90
CA ASN A 30 2.99 14.46 -4.67
C ASN A 30 2.05 14.72 -3.49
N GLU A 31 2.37 15.72 -2.69
CA GLU A 31 1.54 16.17 -1.57
C GLU A 31 1.27 17.66 -1.71
N SER A 32 0.03 18.05 -1.39
CA SER A 32 -0.44 19.42 -1.46
C SER A 32 -1.42 19.70 -0.33
N THR A 33 -1.58 20.97 0.02
CA THR A 33 -2.57 21.41 0.99
C THR A 33 -3.64 22.27 0.34
N LYS A 34 -4.86 22.21 0.88
CA LYS A 34 -5.99 23.03 0.43
C LYS A 34 -6.65 23.68 1.64
N LYS A 35 -6.78 25.01 1.61
CA LYS A 35 -7.60 25.76 2.56
C LYS A 35 -9.07 25.54 2.29
N ASP A 36 -9.83 25.35 3.35
CA ASP A 36 -11.28 25.22 3.30
C ASP A 36 -11.87 25.88 4.56
N PRO A 37 -12.77 26.87 4.43
CA PRO A 37 -13.27 27.63 5.57
C PRO A 37 -14.07 26.79 6.58
N GLU A 38 -14.49 25.57 6.22
CA GLU A 38 -15.18 24.66 7.13
C GLU A 38 -14.24 24.00 8.16
N TYR A 39 -12.92 24.00 7.90
CA TYR A 39 -11.93 23.33 8.75
C TYR A 39 -10.92 24.32 9.35
N SER A 40 -10.45 24.04 10.56
CA SER A 40 -9.44 24.86 11.25
C SER A 40 -8.06 24.74 10.62
N ASP A 41 -7.76 23.57 10.05
CA ASP A 41 -6.48 23.24 9.45
C ASP A 41 -6.66 22.93 7.96
N ASP A 42 -5.57 23.06 7.21
CA ASP A 42 -5.57 22.77 5.78
C ASP A 42 -5.85 21.28 5.52
N ILE A 43 -6.64 20.99 4.49
CA ILE A 43 -6.84 19.62 4.01
C ILE A 43 -5.53 19.15 3.34
N ILE A 44 -5.01 18.00 3.76
CA ILE A 44 -3.83 17.38 3.16
C ILE A 44 -4.28 16.44 2.04
N ILE A 45 -3.78 16.65 0.83
CA ILE A 45 -4.04 15.78 -0.31
C ILE A 45 -2.72 15.19 -0.79
N LYS A 46 -2.59 13.88 -0.65
CA LYS A 46 -1.46 13.12 -1.20
C LYS A 46 -1.94 12.24 -2.34
N THR A 47 -1.22 12.28 -3.45
CA THR A 47 -1.45 11.47 -4.63
C THR A 47 -0.19 10.70 -4.99
N CYS A 48 -0.31 9.42 -5.28
CA CYS A 48 0.80 8.59 -5.75
C CYS A 48 0.39 7.85 -7.02
N GLU A 49 1.21 7.97 -8.07
CA GLU A 49 1.04 7.24 -9.31
C GLU A 49 1.90 5.97 -9.32
N PHE A 50 1.27 4.84 -9.63
CA PHE A 50 1.95 3.56 -9.74
C PHE A 50 1.18 2.61 -10.66
N LYS A 51 1.85 1.98 -11.63
CA LYS A 51 1.26 1.03 -12.60
C LYS A 51 -0.07 1.50 -13.22
N ASN A 52 -0.11 2.69 -13.81
CA ASN A 52 -1.32 3.31 -14.39
C ASN A 52 -2.49 3.47 -13.39
N HIS A 53 -2.20 3.57 -12.10
CA HIS A 53 -3.18 3.89 -11.08
C HIS A 53 -2.75 5.11 -10.30
N LEU A 54 -3.73 5.92 -9.90
CA LEU A 54 -3.57 7.05 -9.00
C LEU A 54 -4.19 6.69 -7.66
N PHE A 55 -3.35 6.65 -6.63
CA PHE A 55 -3.76 6.46 -5.24
C PHE A 55 -3.87 7.81 -4.59
N LYS A 56 -5.02 8.13 -4.02
CA LYS A 56 -5.27 9.42 -3.38
C LYS A 56 -5.63 9.20 -1.92
N SER A 57 -4.92 9.86 -1.02
CA SER A 57 -5.33 10.03 0.37
C SER A 57 -5.67 11.49 0.64
N THR A 58 -6.78 11.71 1.35
CA THR A 58 -7.24 13.04 1.77
C THR A 58 -7.35 13.05 3.28
N GLY A 59 -6.46 13.78 3.93
CA GLY A 59 -6.44 13.99 5.37
C GLY A 59 -7.26 15.22 5.75
N ILE A 60 -8.19 15.05 6.68
CA ILE A 60 -8.98 16.14 7.27
C ILE A 60 -8.71 16.15 8.77
N ALA A 61 -8.32 17.31 9.29
CA ALA A 61 -8.10 17.49 10.71
C ALA A 61 -9.41 17.63 11.47
N ASP A 62 -9.45 17.12 12.70
CA ASP A 62 -10.42 17.57 13.69
C ASP A 62 -9.99 18.91 14.31
N TYR A 63 -10.85 19.47 15.16
CA TYR A 63 -10.59 20.73 15.88
C TYR A 63 -9.36 20.72 16.80
N LYS A 64 -8.70 19.56 16.99
CA LYS A 64 -7.45 19.41 17.75
C LYS A 64 -6.23 19.24 16.84
N GLY A 65 -6.39 19.41 15.53
CA GLY A 65 -5.32 19.23 14.55
C GLY A 65 -4.97 17.77 14.25
N ARG A 66 -5.85 16.80 14.59
CA ARG A 66 -5.61 15.37 14.38
C ARG A 66 -6.26 14.90 13.09
N TYR A 67 -5.50 14.27 12.20
CA TYR A 67 -5.96 13.94 10.86
C TYR A 67 -6.59 12.55 10.74
N SER A 68 -7.80 12.50 10.19
CA SER A 68 -8.41 11.27 9.68
C SER A 68 -8.28 11.24 8.16
N TYR A 69 -8.08 10.06 7.57
CA TYR A 69 -7.78 9.94 6.15
C TYR A 69 -8.86 9.15 5.40
N LYS A 70 -9.27 9.72 4.26
CA LYS A 70 -10.06 9.02 3.24
C LYS A 70 -9.13 8.57 2.12
N TYR A 71 -9.31 7.34 1.65
CA TYR A 71 -8.48 6.75 0.60
C TYR A 71 -9.33 6.41 -0.63
N GLU A 72 -8.79 6.68 -1.82
CA GLU A 72 -9.45 6.44 -3.10
C GLU A 72 -8.42 5.95 -4.13
N LEU A 73 -8.84 4.98 -4.95
CA LEU A 73 -8.05 4.45 -6.04
C LEU A 73 -8.70 4.79 -7.38
N PHE A 74 -7.88 5.22 -8.34
CA PHE A 74 -8.31 5.50 -9.70
C PHE A 74 -7.41 4.77 -10.70
N GLN A 75 -8.01 4.25 -11.76
CA GLN A 75 -7.28 3.79 -12.94
C GLN A 75 -7.09 4.97 -13.90
N ILE A 76 -5.90 5.10 -14.45
CA ILE A 76 -5.54 6.14 -15.44
C ILE A 76 -5.75 5.55 -16.84
N ASP A 77 -6.66 6.14 -17.61
CA ASP A 77 -6.85 5.83 -19.03
C ASP A 77 -6.66 7.11 -19.86
N LYS A 78 -5.54 7.18 -20.56
CA LYS A 78 -5.09 8.35 -21.34
C LYS A 78 -5.01 9.63 -20.51
N LYS A 79 -6.09 10.43 -20.49
CA LYS A 79 -6.19 11.70 -19.75
C LYS A 79 -7.26 11.68 -18.66
N ASP A 80 -8.02 10.60 -18.58
CA ASP A 80 -9.11 10.46 -17.62
C ASP A 80 -8.68 9.56 -16.46
N THR A 81 -9.31 9.79 -15.30
CA THR A 81 -9.17 8.94 -14.11
C THR A 81 -10.53 8.40 -13.73
N ILE A 82 -10.64 7.07 -13.63
CA ILE A 82 -11.88 6.38 -13.29
C ILE A 82 -11.69 5.76 -11.91
N LYS A 83 -12.59 6.07 -10.97
CA LYS A 83 -12.55 5.46 -9.64
C LYS A 83 -12.78 3.96 -9.74
N VAL A 84 -11.89 3.17 -9.16
CA VAL A 84 -11.95 1.70 -9.15
C VAL A 84 -11.87 1.17 -7.71
N LYS A 85 -12.15 -0.11 -7.53
CA LYS A 85 -12.01 -0.77 -6.23
C LYS A 85 -10.56 -1.20 -6.03
N ASN A 86 -10.10 -1.32 -4.79
CA ASN A 86 -8.75 -1.82 -4.50
C ASN A 86 -8.50 -3.19 -5.13
N SER A 87 -9.48 -4.08 -5.11
CA SER A 87 -9.42 -5.41 -5.74
C SER A 87 -9.10 -5.36 -7.24
N ASP A 88 -9.39 -4.25 -7.92
CA ASP A 88 -9.11 -4.10 -9.34
C ASP A 88 -7.61 -3.93 -9.62
N PHE A 89 -6.82 -3.50 -8.63
CA PHE A 89 -5.37 -3.36 -8.72
C PHE A 89 -4.59 -4.67 -8.56
N PHE A 90 -5.20 -5.68 -7.92
CA PHE A 90 -4.51 -6.91 -7.54
C PHE A 90 -4.98 -8.13 -8.34
N ASN A 91 -4.07 -9.06 -8.59
CA ASN A 91 -4.35 -10.32 -9.28
C ASN A 91 -5.05 -11.34 -8.35
N GLN A 92 -5.38 -12.52 -8.86
CA GLN A 92 -6.08 -13.58 -8.11
C GLN A 92 -5.37 -14.07 -6.84
N LYS A 93 -4.06 -13.83 -6.69
CA LYS A 93 -3.29 -14.19 -5.49
C LYS A 93 -3.51 -13.19 -4.34
N ALA A 94 -4.19 -12.07 -4.58
CA ALA A 94 -4.43 -11.02 -3.59
C ALA A 94 -5.13 -11.51 -2.33
N ILE A 95 -5.95 -12.57 -2.43
CA ILE A 95 -6.55 -13.23 -1.26
C ILE A 95 -5.51 -13.70 -0.23
N ARG A 96 -4.26 -14.00 -0.66
CA ARG A 96 -3.16 -14.33 0.25
C ARG A 96 -2.57 -13.10 0.91
N LEU A 97 -2.48 -11.98 0.18
CA LEU A 97 -2.05 -10.69 0.72
C LEU A 97 -3.07 -10.19 1.77
N GLU A 98 -4.36 -10.27 1.46
CA GLU A 98 -5.44 -9.92 2.36
C GLU A 98 -5.36 -10.69 3.69
N LYS A 99 -5.16 -12.01 3.62
CA LYS A 99 -4.95 -12.85 4.81
C LYS A 99 -3.72 -12.43 5.60
N LEU A 100 -2.60 -12.13 4.94
CA LEU A 100 -1.37 -11.69 5.57
C LEU A 100 -1.57 -10.36 6.33
N ILE A 101 -2.23 -9.38 5.70
CA ILE A 101 -2.52 -8.08 6.31
C ILE A 101 -3.41 -8.28 7.55
N ASN A 102 -4.50 -9.04 7.41
CA ASN A 102 -5.41 -9.32 8.53
C ASN A 102 -4.73 -10.04 9.70
N GLN A 103 -3.83 -10.98 9.42
CA GLN A 103 -3.05 -11.65 10.47
C GLN A 103 -2.18 -10.66 11.25
N LYS A 104 -1.49 -9.75 10.55
CA LYS A 104 -0.67 -8.70 11.17
C LYS A 104 -1.53 -7.72 11.97
N LEU A 105 -2.67 -7.28 11.43
CA LEU A 105 -3.64 -6.42 12.13
C LEU A 105 -4.16 -7.08 13.41
N LYS A 106 -4.54 -8.37 13.34
CA LYS A 106 -5.00 -9.14 14.50
C LYS A 106 -3.94 -9.20 15.60
N THR A 107 -2.69 -9.40 15.21
CA THR A 107 -1.56 -9.44 16.15
C THR A 107 -1.38 -8.09 16.85
N GLY A 108 -1.45 -6.98 16.10
CA GLY A 108 -1.42 -5.62 16.65
C GLY A 108 -2.59 -5.35 17.60
N TYR A 109 -3.81 -5.71 17.20
CA TYR A 109 -5.01 -5.60 18.01
C TYR A 109 -4.91 -6.38 19.34
N GLU A 110 -4.46 -7.64 19.30
CA GLU A 110 -4.28 -8.48 20.49
C GLU A 110 -3.18 -7.95 21.41
N SER A 111 -2.14 -7.31 20.85
CA SER A 111 -1.11 -6.64 21.62
C SER A 111 -1.69 -5.41 22.34
N ASN A 112 -2.41 -4.55 21.62
CA ASN A 112 -3.02 -3.34 22.17
C ASN A 112 -4.09 -3.65 23.23
N SER A 113 -4.81 -4.76 23.07
CA SER A 113 -5.84 -5.21 24.02
C SER A 113 -5.27 -5.53 25.41
N LYS A 114 -3.95 -5.73 25.54
CA LYS A 114 -3.27 -6.00 26.80
C LYS A 114 -2.75 -4.75 27.50
N ILE A 115 -2.83 -3.58 26.86
CA ILE A 115 -2.33 -2.31 27.39
C ILE A 115 -3.41 -1.70 28.30
N PRO A 116 -3.19 -1.60 29.62
CA PRO A 116 -4.21 -1.11 30.56
C PRO A 116 -4.74 0.29 30.22
N GLU A 117 -3.86 1.19 29.77
CA GLU A 117 -4.13 2.61 29.55
C GLU A 117 -5.14 2.88 28.42
N ILE A 118 -5.26 1.95 27.47
CA ILE A 118 -6.19 2.07 26.33
C ILE A 118 -7.32 1.05 26.37
N SER A 119 -7.41 0.27 27.45
CA SER A 119 -8.34 -0.87 27.56
C SER A 119 -9.81 -0.48 27.35
N ASP A 120 -10.24 0.68 27.85
CA ASP A 120 -11.60 1.17 27.64
C ASP A 120 -11.88 1.49 26.18
N CYS A 121 -10.90 2.03 25.46
CA CYS A 121 -11.02 2.29 24.03
C CYS A 121 -11.04 0.99 23.21
N MET A 122 -10.23 0.00 23.60
CA MET A 122 -10.19 -1.30 22.93
C MET A 122 -11.53 -2.04 22.96
N LYS A 123 -12.35 -1.85 24.01
CA LYS A 123 -13.69 -2.46 24.14
C LYS A 123 -14.67 -2.01 23.04
N TRP A 124 -14.44 -0.85 22.44
CA TRP A 124 -15.29 -0.30 21.37
C TRP A 124 -14.89 -0.80 19.98
N ILE A 125 -13.73 -1.44 19.85
CA ILE A 125 -13.25 -1.97 18.58
C ILE A 125 -13.82 -3.37 18.37
N ASP A 126 -14.70 -3.51 17.37
CA ASP A 126 -15.15 -4.80 16.86
C ASP A 126 -14.17 -5.32 15.80
N PHE A 127 -13.07 -5.94 16.26
CA PHE A 127 -12.08 -6.47 15.33
C PHE A 127 -12.65 -7.65 14.55
N ARG A 128 -12.68 -7.50 13.22
CA ARG A 128 -13.07 -8.55 12.29
C ARG A 128 -12.03 -8.72 11.19
N TYR A 129 -12.29 -9.68 10.32
CA TYR A 129 -11.57 -9.78 9.07
C TYR A 129 -12.02 -8.68 8.10
N TYR A 130 -11.06 -8.02 7.45
CA TYR A 130 -11.27 -6.93 6.49
C TYR A 130 -10.93 -7.39 5.07
N GLU A 131 -11.82 -7.15 4.13
CA GLU A 131 -11.60 -7.43 2.72
C GLU A 131 -10.71 -6.36 2.08
N LEU A 132 -10.06 -6.68 0.94
CA LEU A 132 -9.15 -5.76 0.24
C LEU A 132 -9.74 -4.37 -0.03
N ASN A 133 -11.04 -4.31 -0.30
CA ASN A 133 -11.74 -3.07 -0.63
C ASN A 133 -12.07 -2.19 0.58
N GLU A 134 -11.79 -2.67 1.79
CA GLU A 134 -12.00 -1.95 3.04
C GLU A 134 -10.71 -1.27 3.53
N PHE A 135 -9.56 -1.63 2.97
CA PHE A 135 -8.30 -0.97 3.31
C PHE A 135 -8.18 0.40 2.65
N GLY A 136 -7.73 1.38 3.42
CA GLY A 136 -7.00 2.52 2.86
C GLY A 136 -5.67 2.05 2.29
N ILE A 137 -5.30 2.50 1.09
CA ILE A 137 -4.00 2.17 0.49
C ILE A 137 -3.27 3.48 0.19
N SER A 138 -2.07 3.61 0.75
CA SER A 138 -1.14 4.72 0.52
C SER A 138 0.26 4.19 0.26
N PHE A 139 1.11 5.04 -0.32
CA PHE A 139 2.53 4.77 -0.45
C PHE A 139 3.33 5.69 0.45
N THR A 140 4.43 5.18 1.01
CA THR A 140 5.42 5.98 1.73
C THR A 140 6.48 6.52 0.77
N ASP A 141 7.32 7.43 1.26
CA ASP A 141 8.51 7.94 0.57
C ASP A 141 9.63 6.88 0.40
N LYS A 142 9.48 5.71 1.02
CA LYS A 142 10.49 4.64 1.06
C LYS A 142 10.13 3.42 0.19
N ASN A 143 9.29 3.59 -0.84
CA ASN A 143 8.78 2.48 -1.66
C ASN A 143 8.07 1.39 -0.84
N GLN A 144 7.31 1.80 0.18
CA GLN A 144 6.47 0.89 0.95
C GLN A 144 5.00 1.20 0.68
N VAL A 145 4.17 0.18 0.85
CA VAL A 145 2.72 0.28 0.75
C VAL A 145 2.14 0.13 2.14
N GLU A 146 1.31 1.10 2.51
CA GLU A 146 0.57 1.12 3.75
C GLU A 146 -0.88 0.69 3.49
N PHE A 147 -1.34 -0.27 4.27
CA PHE A 147 -2.73 -0.74 4.31
C PHE A 147 -3.35 -0.33 5.64
N SER A 148 -4.28 0.63 5.60
CA SER A 148 -4.90 1.21 6.80
C SER A 148 -6.33 0.74 6.98
N VAL A 149 -6.77 0.54 8.21
CA VAL A 149 -8.17 0.31 8.59
C VAL A 149 -8.60 1.38 9.58
N ASP A 150 -9.83 1.87 9.42
CA ASP A 150 -10.52 2.66 10.43
C ASP A 150 -11.50 1.72 11.16
N TYR A 151 -11.39 1.66 12.48
CA TYR A 151 -12.25 0.84 13.33
C TYR A 151 -13.61 1.48 13.60
N GLY A 152 -13.84 2.73 13.17
CA GLY A 152 -15.12 3.42 13.31
C GLY A 152 -15.48 3.79 14.74
N ILE A 153 -14.49 3.92 15.63
CA ILE A 153 -14.70 4.29 17.03
C ILE A 153 -14.63 5.80 17.24
N GLY A 154 -15.22 6.28 18.34
CA GLY A 154 -15.34 7.71 18.63
C GLY A 154 -14.00 8.45 18.84
N SER A 155 -14.02 9.76 18.64
CA SER A 155 -12.86 10.65 18.70
C SER A 155 -12.16 10.75 20.06
N ALA A 156 -12.81 10.29 21.14
CA ALA A 156 -12.19 10.11 22.45
C ALA A 156 -11.07 9.06 22.41
N CYS A 157 -11.19 8.08 21.51
CA CYS A 157 -10.27 6.96 21.32
C CYS A 157 -9.44 7.09 20.03
N PHE A 158 -9.29 8.31 19.52
CA PHE A 158 -8.63 8.61 18.24
C PHE A 158 -7.27 7.92 18.05
N ASN A 159 -6.44 7.86 19.09
CA ASN A 159 -5.08 7.30 18.98
C ASN A 159 -5.05 5.80 18.63
N ILE A 160 -6.19 5.13 18.78
CA ILE A 160 -6.34 3.72 18.42
C ILE A 160 -7.53 3.50 17.48
N SER A 161 -8.10 4.56 16.89
CA SER A 161 -9.26 4.45 16.02
C SER A 161 -8.93 3.89 14.66
N SER A 162 -7.64 3.82 14.31
CA SER A 162 -7.15 3.18 13.10
C SER A 162 -5.91 2.35 13.39
N SER A 163 -5.58 1.47 12.46
CA SER A 163 -4.30 0.74 12.45
C SER A 163 -3.83 0.58 11.02
N SER A 164 -2.52 0.48 10.82
CA SER A 164 -1.96 0.26 9.51
C SER A 164 -0.86 -0.80 9.50
N ILE A 165 -0.77 -1.51 8.38
CA ILE A 165 0.29 -2.47 8.08
C ILE A 165 1.09 -1.92 6.91
N ILE A 166 2.39 -1.76 7.13
CA ILE A 166 3.33 -1.33 6.10
C ILE A 166 4.08 -2.56 5.59
N LEU A 167 4.14 -2.70 4.27
CA LEU A 167 4.88 -3.76 3.56
C LEU A 167 5.79 -3.13 2.52
N GLU A 168 6.95 -3.74 2.26
CA GLU A 168 7.81 -3.33 1.16
C GLU A 168 7.11 -3.60 -0.18
N LEU A 169 7.34 -2.75 -1.19
CA LEU A 169 6.73 -2.95 -2.50
C LEU A 169 7.11 -4.29 -3.13
N SER A 170 8.33 -4.76 -2.89
CA SER A 170 8.83 -6.07 -3.32
C SER A 170 8.07 -7.24 -2.68
N GLU A 171 7.53 -7.08 -1.47
CA GLU A 171 6.72 -8.12 -0.81
C GLU A 171 5.36 -8.28 -1.50
N ILE A 172 4.83 -7.20 -2.08
CA ILE A 172 3.49 -7.19 -2.67
C ILE A 172 3.48 -7.41 -4.18
N GLU A 173 4.62 -7.28 -4.86
CA GLU A 173 4.74 -7.30 -6.32
C GLU A 173 4.03 -8.50 -6.97
N LYS A 174 4.20 -9.69 -6.38
CA LYS A 174 3.56 -10.95 -6.84
C LYS A 174 2.03 -10.95 -6.81
N TYR A 175 1.41 -10.00 -6.12
CA TYR A 175 -0.05 -9.85 -6.00
C TYR A 175 -0.60 -8.76 -6.92
N LEU A 176 0.24 -7.98 -7.58
CA LEU A 176 -0.18 -6.91 -8.49
C LEU A 176 -0.63 -7.46 -9.84
N LYS A 177 -1.55 -6.77 -10.52
CA LYS A 177 -1.82 -7.00 -11.94
C LYS A 177 -0.69 -6.48 -12.84
#